data_AF-A0A7C3XPM1-F1
#
_entry.id   AF-A0A7C3XPM1-F1
#
_cell.length_a   1.000
_cell.length_b   1.000
_cell.length_c   1.000
_cell.angle_alpha   90.00
_cell.angle_beta   90.00
_cell.angle_gamma   90.00
#
_symmetry.space_group_name_H-M   'P 1'
#
loop_
_entity.id
_entity.type
_entity.pdbx_description
1 polymer ?
#
loop_
_entity_poly.entity_id
_entity_poly.type
_entity_poly.pdbx_seq_one_letter_code
_entity_poly.pdbx_strand_id
1 'polypeptide(L)'
;MDWENTSYFVKKQFFSVFYVIRYILVLPLIFIYLILFYYQIIRGNYYYNIAEKNRLRMFVINAPRGLIYDANNEVLADNRPSITVFYYPVQQSTPSEIYDLLSVFPNSKQQIFSAIKYNKIVSLGSDIDREKVFHLFSLKHRINNIFVSTEFRRRYLYNELFSHVIGYVGQITYDEYQELRKSGYNYNDLIGKSGIEKMYEKYLKGINGALFVEV
;
A
#
# COMPACT_ATOMS: atom_id res chain seq x y z
N MET A 1 -48.79 15.07 50.60
CA MET A 1 -48.50 16.46 50.18
C MET A 1 -49.44 16.73 49.02
N ASP A 2 -50.56 17.37 49.31
CA ASP A 2 -51.76 17.32 48.47
C ASP A 2 -51.65 18.30 47.30
N TRP A 3 -51.08 17.81 46.20
CA TRP A 3 -50.93 18.53 44.93
C TRP A 3 -52.25 19.13 44.43
N GLU A 4 -53.38 18.50 44.75
CA GLU A 4 -54.71 18.95 44.35
C GLU A 4 -55.05 20.35 44.91
N ASN A 5 -54.60 20.68 46.14
CA ASN A 5 -54.95 21.92 46.86
C ASN A 5 -53.97 23.10 46.67
N THR A 6 -53.02 23.01 45.73
CA THR A 6 -52.06 24.10 45.47
C THR A 6 -52.60 25.17 44.51
N SER A 7 -52.28 26.43 44.79
CA SER A 7 -52.70 27.60 43.98
C SER A 7 -52.32 27.44 42.51
N TYR A 8 -53.22 27.87 41.61
CA TYR A 8 -53.02 27.85 40.16
C TYR A 8 -51.67 28.45 39.73
N PHE A 9 -51.22 29.51 40.41
CA PHE A 9 -49.94 30.16 40.15
C PHE A 9 -48.74 29.24 40.42
N VAL A 10 -48.78 28.44 41.48
CA VAL A 10 -47.71 27.48 41.83
C VAL A 10 -47.68 26.33 40.82
N LYS A 11 -48.83 25.79 40.42
CA LYS A 11 -48.92 24.77 39.37
C LYS A 11 -48.38 25.30 38.03
N LYS A 12 -48.77 26.53 37.64
CA LYS A 12 -48.29 27.17 36.40
C LYS A 12 -46.77 27.40 36.42
N GLN A 13 -46.21 27.87 37.53
CA GLN A 13 -44.77 28.07 37.68
C GLN A 13 -44.01 26.73 37.63
N PHE A 14 -44.53 25.69 38.31
CA PHE A 14 -43.97 24.35 38.27
C PHE A 14 -43.95 23.76 36.86
N PHE A 15 -45.06 23.83 36.12
CA PHE A 15 -45.11 23.37 34.73
C PHE A 15 -44.17 24.18 33.82
N SER A 16 -44.06 25.50 33.99
CA SER A 16 -43.13 26.31 33.19
C SER A 16 -41.66 25.92 33.40
N VAL A 17 -41.26 25.63 34.65
CA VAL A 17 -39.90 25.17 34.95
C VAL A 17 -39.65 23.79 34.32
N PHE A 18 -40.64 22.89 34.40
CA PHE A 18 -40.54 21.57 33.76
C PHE A 18 -40.44 21.66 32.24
N TYR A 19 -41.21 22.54 31.58
CA TYR A 19 -41.09 22.78 30.14
C TYR A 19 -39.72 23.32 29.74
N VAL A 20 -39.17 24.25 30.52
CA VAL A 20 -37.83 24.80 30.29
C VAL A 20 -36.76 23.71 30.40
N ILE A 21 -36.80 22.88 31.46
CA ILE A 21 -35.89 21.74 31.63
C ILE A 21 -36.02 20.75 30.47
N ARG A 22 -37.25 20.45 30.04
CA ARG A 22 -37.50 19.57 28.89
C ARG A 22 -36.87 20.12 27.61
N TYR A 23 -37.03 21.41 27.31
CA TYR A 23 -36.42 21.99 26.11
C TYR A 23 -34.90 21.99 26.17
N ILE A 24 -34.32 22.27 27.34
CA ILE A 24 -32.86 22.23 27.57
C ILE A 24 -32.31 20.82 27.33
N LEU A 25 -33.04 19.76 27.67
CA LEU A 25 -32.60 18.39 27.46
C LEU A 25 -32.86 17.88 26.04
N VAL A 26 -34.05 18.16 25.49
CA VAL A 26 -34.52 17.54 24.24
C VAL A 26 -33.96 18.24 22.99
N LEU A 27 -33.84 19.57 22.99
CA LEU A 27 -33.33 20.29 21.82
C LEU A 27 -31.90 19.91 21.41
N PRO A 28 -30.90 19.82 22.33
CA PRO A 28 -29.56 19.39 21.93
C PRO A 28 -29.52 17.93 21.47
N LEU A 29 -30.36 17.05 22.05
CA LEU A 29 -30.47 15.66 21.58
C LEU A 29 -31.00 15.58 20.15
N ILE A 30 -32.03 16.37 19.81
CA ILE A 30 -32.54 16.48 18.44
C ILE A 30 -31.45 17.02 17.51
N PHE A 31 -30.69 18.02 17.94
CA PHE A 31 -29.61 18.59 17.14
C PHE A 31 -28.50 17.56 16.87
N ILE A 32 -28.07 16.80 17.88
CA ILE A 32 -27.10 15.70 17.72
C ILE A 32 -27.67 14.62 16.79
N TYR A 33 -28.95 14.26 16.94
CA TYR A 33 -29.61 13.28 16.06
C TYR A 33 -29.57 13.72 14.59
N LEU A 34 -29.88 14.99 14.30
CA LEU A 34 -29.83 15.54 12.95
C LEU A 34 -28.41 15.54 12.39
N ILE A 35 -27.41 15.88 13.21
CA ILE A 35 -25.99 15.79 12.82
C ILE A 35 -25.62 14.35 12.47
N LEU A 36 -25.98 13.39 13.33
CA LEU A 36 -25.69 11.97 13.10
C LEU A 36 -26.39 11.46 11.85
N PHE A 37 -27.68 11.80 11.65
CA PHE A 37 -28.42 11.47 10.45
C PHE A 37 -27.72 12.00 9.18
N TYR A 38 -27.24 13.24 9.23
CA TYR A 38 -26.50 13.83 8.11
C TYR A 38 -25.20 13.06 7.81
N TYR A 39 -24.41 12.75 8.83
CA TYR A 39 -23.13 12.05 8.63
C TYR A 39 -23.28 10.58 8.28
N GLN A 40 -24.24 9.88 8.89
CA GLN A 40 -24.42 8.44 8.71
C GLN A 40 -25.25 8.08 7.49
N ILE A 41 -26.31 8.84 7.17
CA ILE A 41 -27.22 8.51 6.07
C ILE A 41 -26.88 9.32 4.82
N ILE A 42 -26.83 10.65 4.93
CA ILE A 42 -26.59 11.51 3.76
C ILE A 42 -25.14 11.39 3.27
N ARG A 43 -24.17 11.44 4.18
CA ARG A 43 -22.73 11.29 3.87
C ARG A 43 -22.15 9.93 4.21
N GLY A 44 -22.97 8.94 4.59
CA GLY A 44 -22.49 7.62 5.02
C GLY A 44 -21.60 6.96 3.98
N ASN A 45 -22.09 6.84 2.75
CA ASN A 45 -21.34 6.26 1.64
C ASN A 45 -20.02 7.00 1.36
N TYR A 46 -19.98 8.32 1.53
CA TYR A 46 -18.77 9.11 1.33
C TYR A 46 -17.69 8.75 2.37
N TYR A 47 -18.05 8.72 3.64
CA TYR A 47 -17.11 8.36 4.72
C TYR A 47 -16.74 6.88 4.72
N TYR A 48 -17.68 6.00 4.37
CA TYR A 48 -17.43 4.57 4.18
C TYR A 48 -16.37 4.32 3.10
N ASN A 49 -16.51 4.95 1.94
CA ASN A 49 -15.53 4.83 0.85
C ASN A 49 -14.15 5.40 1.23
N ILE A 50 -14.10 6.48 2.02
CA ILE A 50 -12.83 7.02 2.53
C ILE A 50 -12.18 6.05 3.51
N ALA A 51 -12.96 5.46 4.41
CA ALA A 51 -12.46 4.46 5.35
C ALA A 51 -11.93 3.22 4.62
N GLU A 52 -12.66 2.72 3.61
CA GLU A 52 -12.25 1.55 2.84
C GLU A 52 -10.97 1.80 2.02
N LYS A 53 -10.84 2.99 1.42
CA LYS A 53 -9.60 3.42 0.76
C LYS A 53 -8.43 3.60 1.72
N ASN A 54 -8.68 3.97 2.97
CA ASN A 54 -7.63 4.11 3.99
C ASN A 54 -7.21 2.75 4.54
N ARG A 55 -8.13 1.79 4.59
CA ARG A 55 -7.89 0.42 5.08
C ARG A 55 -7.11 -0.43 4.09
N LEU A 56 -7.27 -0.19 2.79
CA LEU A 56 -6.63 -1.00 1.75
C LEU A 56 -5.39 -0.30 1.18
N ARG A 57 -4.24 -0.97 1.26
CA ARG A 57 -3.01 -0.56 0.55
C ARG A 57 -2.71 -1.49 -0.60
N MET A 58 -2.43 -0.90 -1.76
CA MET A 58 -2.12 -1.64 -2.98
C MET A 58 -0.61 -1.86 -3.12
N PHE A 59 -0.23 -3.11 -3.36
CA PHE A 59 1.11 -3.57 -3.71
C PHE A 59 1.09 -3.97 -5.18
N VAL A 60 1.92 -3.34 -6.01
CA VAL A 60 2.08 -3.75 -7.41
C VAL A 60 2.88 -5.05 -7.42
N ILE A 61 2.31 -6.12 -7.95
CA ILE A 61 3.03 -7.38 -8.19
C ILE A 61 3.47 -7.37 -9.64
N ASN A 62 4.78 -7.35 -9.85
CA ASN A 62 5.35 -7.37 -11.19
C ASN A 62 4.99 -8.68 -11.89
N ALA A 63 4.41 -8.58 -13.08
CA ALA A 63 4.09 -9.74 -13.89
C ALA A 63 5.35 -10.32 -14.57
N PRO A 64 5.41 -11.64 -14.80
CA PRO A 64 6.47 -12.23 -15.61
C PRO A 64 6.42 -11.66 -17.03
N ARG A 65 7.60 -11.41 -17.61
CA ARG A 65 7.70 -10.94 -19.00
C ARG A 65 7.58 -12.10 -19.99
N GLY A 66 7.29 -11.81 -21.25
CA GLY A 66 7.31 -12.81 -22.33
C GLY A 66 8.65 -13.53 -22.43
N LEU A 67 8.61 -14.82 -22.74
CA LEU A 67 9.82 -15.60 -23.05
C LEU A 67 10.38 -15.14 -24.40
N ILE A 68 11.71 -15.10 -24.53
CA ILE A 68 12.38 -14.85 -25.81
C ILE A 68 12.98 -16.18 -26.26
N TYR A 69 12.69 -16.55 -27.50
CA TYR A 69 13.17 -17.78 -28.13
C TYR A 69 14.08 -17.44 -29.32
N ASP A 70 14.98 -18.37 -29.65
CA ASP A 70 15.68 -18.37 -30.94
C ASP A 70 14.79 -18.98 -32.04
N ALA A 71 15.32 -19.10 -33.26
CA ALA A 71 14.61 -19.70 -34.40
C ALA A 71 14.34 -21.21 -34.23
N ASN A 72 15.07 -21.90 -33.34
CA ASN A 72 14.93 -23.32 -33.06
C ASN A 72 14.06 -23.59 -31.81
N ASN A 73 13.37 -22.57 -31.28
CA ASN A 73 12.60 -22.61 -30.03
C ASN A 73 13.42 -22.83 -28.74
N GLU A 74 14.71 -22.57 -28.75
CA GLU A 74 15.53 -22.53 -27.54
C GLU A 74 15.31 -21.22 -26.79
N VAL A 75 15.16 -21.30 -25.46
CA VAL A 75 14.88 -20.12 -24.64
C VAL A 75 16.16 -19.31 -24.47
N LEU A 76 16.12 -18.05 -24.90
CA LEU A 76 17.22 -17.10 -24.74
C LEU A 76 17.07 -16.24 -23.49
N ALA A 77 15.83 -15.87 -23.15
CA ALA A 77 15.51 -15.12 -21.95
C ALA A 77 14.20 -15.61 -21.31
N ASP A 78 14.26 -15.88 -20.01
CA ASP A 78 13.15 -16.38 -19.20
C ASP A 78 12.95 -15.56 -17.92
N ASN A 79 12.02 -16.03 -17.08
CA ASN A 79 11.79 -15.44 -15.78
C ASN A 79 12.09 -16.48 -14.70
N ARG A 80 12.93 -16.13 -13.73
CA ARG A 80 13.20 -16.96 -12.56
C ARG A 80 12.52 -16.39 -11.33
N PRO A 81 12.02 -17.24 -10.42
CA PRO A 81 11.53 -16.78 -9.13
C PRO A 81 12.69 -16.16 -8.32
N SER A 82 12.39 -15.10 -7.60
CA SER A 82 13.33 -14.35 -6.77
C SER A 82 12.59 -13.84 -5.54
N ILE A 83 13.17 -14.05 -4.35
CA ILE A 83 12.58 -13.58 -3.11
C ILE A 83 12.93 -12.10 -2.94
N THR A 84 11.91 -11.25 -2.81
CA THR A 84 12.04 -9.82 -2.55
C THR A 84 11.47 -9.51 -1.16
N VAL A 85 12.21 -8.71 -0.39
CA VAL A 85 11.76 -8.22 0.92
C VAL A 85 11.34 -6.76 0.78
N PHE A 86 10.11 -6.47 1.20
CA PHE A 86 9.53 -5.14 1.24
C PHE A 86 9.45 -4.65 2.68
N TYR A 87 9.61 -3.35 2.85
CA TYR A 87 9.39 -2.65 4.10
C TYR A 87 8.22 -1.68 3.97
N TYR A 88 7.31 -1.75 4.93
CA TYR A 88 6.11 -0.94 4.97
C TYR A 88 5.81 -0.47 6.40
N PRO A 89 5.99 0.82 6.72
CA PRO A 89 5.86 1.34 8.09
C PRO A 89 4.39 1.56 8.48
N VAL A 90 3.64 0.47 8.71
CA VAL A 90 2.25 0.50 9.20
C VAL A 90 2.20 1.08 10.61
N GLN A 91 3.03 0.51 11.48
CA GLN A 91 3.13 0.90 12.88
C GLN A 91 4.33 1.83 13.06
N GLN A 92 4.31 2.62 14.14
CA GLN A 92 5.43 3.45 14.48
C GLN A 92 6.67 2.58 14.68
N SER A 93 7.65 2.75 13.80
CA SER A 93 8.84 1.92 13.79
C SER A 93 9.70 2.20 15.02
N THR A 94 10.13 1.14 15.69
CA THR A 94 11.02 1.28 16.86
C THR A 94 12.47 1.42 16.40
N PRO A 95 13.32 2.15 17.15
CA PRO A 95 14.75 2.21 16.83
C PRO A 95 15.42 0.83 16.76
N SER A 96 14.97 -0.13 17.58
CA SER A 96 15.42 -1.53 17.55
C SER A 96 15.05 -2.24 16.26
N GLU A 97 13.81 -2.06 15.76
CA GLU A 97 13.39 -2.63 14.48
C GLU A 97 14.25 -2.11 13.32
N ILE A 98 14.53 -0.81 13.29
CA ILE A 98 15.36 -0.21 12.25
C ILE A 98 16.79 -0.74 12.32
N TYR A 99 17.35 -0.92 13.53
CA TYR A 99 18.67 -1.51 13.71
C TYR A 99 18.73 -2.95 13.21
N ASP A 100 17.76 -3.77 13.60
CA ASP A 100 17.66 -5.17 13.17
C ASP A 100 17.52 -5.26 11.64
N LEU A 101 16.71 -4.39 11.01
CA LEU A 101 16.60 -4.32 9.55
C LEU A 101 17.91 -3.91 8.86
N LEU A 102 18.61 -2.91 9.41
CA LEU A 102 19.90 -2.47 8.86
C LEU A 102 21.02 -3.49 9.06
N SER A 103 20.90 -4.37 10.08
CA SER A 103 21.84 -5.47 10.26
C SER A 103 21.77 -6.49 9.12
N VAL A 104 20.56 -6.72 8.59
CA VAL A 104 20.32 -7.62 7.45
C VAL A 104 20.51 -6.90 6.10
N PHE A 105 20.10 -5.64 6.03
CA PHE A 105 20.11 -4.80 4.82
C PHE A 105 20.88 -3.49 5.03
N PRO A 106 22.22 -3.53 5.16
CA PRO A 106 23.03 -2.35 5.49
C PRO A 106 22.94 -1.25 4.41
N ASN A 107 22.77 -1.63 3.14
CA ASN A 107 22.69 -0.70 2.02
C ASN A 107 21.31 -0.04 1.86
N SER A 108 20.31 -0.48 2.63
CA SER A 108 18.91 -0.10 2.43
C SER A 108 18.45 1.04 3.33
N LYS A 109 19.41 1.76 3.94
CA LYS A 109 19.16 2.89 4.85
C LYS A 109 18.28 3.95 4.21
N GLN A 110 18.63 4.42 3.01
CA GLN A 110 17.89 5.49 2.34
C GLN A 110 16.46 5.08 2.03
N GLN A 111 16.26 3.82 1.61
CA GLN A 111 14.97 3.23 1.32
C GLN A 111 14.11 3.21 2.60
N ILE A 112 14.62 2.70 3.71
CA ILE A 112 13.91 2.64 5.01
C ILE A 112 13.50 4.05 5.48
N PHE A 113 14.43 5.02 5.48
CA PHE A 113 14.10 6.38 5.90
C PHE A 113 13.10 7.06 4.96
N SER A 114 13.18 6.80 3.65
CA SER A 114 12.22 7.32 2.68
C SER A 114 10.83 6.70 2.88
N ALA A 115 10.77 5.41 3.22
CA ALA A 115 9.53 4.70 3.51
C ALA A 115 8.83 5.31 4.72
N ILE A 116 9.55 5.55 5.82
CA ILE A 116 9.03 6.16 7.04
C ILE A 116 8.57 7.61 6.76
N LYS A 117 9.43 8.42 6.12
CA LYS A 117 9.14 9.84 5.88
C LYS A 117 7.91 10.07 5.00
N TYR A 118 7.76 9.26 3.95
CA TYR A 118 6.70 9.44 2.97
C TYR A 118 5.54 8.45 3.13
N ASN A 119 5.58 7.60 4.16
CA ASN A 119 4.66 6.48 4.36
C ASN A 119 4.48 5.64 3.09
N LYS A 120 5.60 5.24 2.47
CA LYS A 120 5.65 4.49 1.21
C LYS A 120 6.24 3.11 1.43
N ILE A 121 5.76 2.14 0.66
CA ILE A 121 6.35 0.81 0.59
C ILE A 121 7.63 0.89 -0.25
N VAL A 122 8.70 0.26 0.24
CA VAL A 122 9.98 0.19 -0.48
C VAL A 122 10.49 -1.25 -0.51
N SER A 123 11.14 -1.63 -1.60
CA SER A 123 11.92 -2.88 -1.63
C SER A 123 13.24 -2.65 -0.90
N LEU A 124 13.55 -3.50 0.08
CA LEU A 124 14.85 -3.50 0.78
C LEU A 124 15.91 -4.29 0.00
N GLY A 125 15.47 -5.18 -0.88
CA GLY A 125 16.34 -5.98 -1.72
C GLY A 125 15.59 -7.11 -2.39
N SER A 126 16.13 -7.57 -3.51
CA SER A 126 15.62 -8.67 -4.30
C SER A 126 16.71 -9.72 -4.47
N ASP A 127 16.31 -10.94 -4.78
CA ASP A 127 17.21 -12.11 -4.86
C ASP A 127 17.88 -12.44 -3.53
N ILE A 128 17.07 -12.36 -2.47
CA ILE A 128 17.53 -12.61 -1.12
C ILE A 128 17.66 -14.12 -0.90
N ASP A 129 18.80 -14.53 -0.37
CA ASP A 129 19.04 -15.91 0.02
C ASP A 129 18.00 -16.36 1.06
N ARG A 130 17.57 -17.62 0.94
CA ARG A 130 16.66 -18.27 1.86
C ARG A 130 17.16 -18.20 3.30
N GLU A 131 18.46 -18.30 3.55
CA GLU A 131 19.03 -18.18 4.90
C GLU A 131 18.76 -16.80 5.52
N LYS A 132 18.97 -15.72 4.76
CA LYS A 132 18.68 -14.36 5.21
C LYS A 132 17.19 -14.15 5.47
N VAL A 133 16.34 -14.75 4.64
CA VAL A 133 14.88 -14.71 4.82
C VAL A 133 14.48 -15.42 6.10
N PHE A 134 15.04 -16.59 6.39
CA PHE A 134 14.77 -17.29 7.66
C PHE A 134 15.26 -16.50 8.88
N HIS A 135 16.42 -15.84 8.77
CA HIS A 135 16.89 -14.93 9.82
C HIS A 135 15.94 -13.75 10.04
N LEU A 136 15.33 -13.19 9.00
CA LEU A 136 14.29 -12.16 9.16
C LEU A 136 13.04 -12.72 9.86
N PHE A 137 12.63 -13.94 9.51
CA PHE A 137 11.49 -14.58 10.14
C PHE A 137 11.70 -14.91 11.62
N SER A 138 12.94 -15.20 12.05
CA SER A 138 13.24 -15.38 13.48
C SER A 138 13.09 -14.07 14.27
N LEU A 139 13.29 -12.92 13.61
CA LEU A 139 13.11 -11.58 14.17
C LEU A 139 11.68 -11.03 14.03
N LYS A 140 10.73 -11.82 13.53
CA LYS A 140 9.34 -11.37 13.26
C LYS A 140 8.61 -10.79 14.48
N HIS A 141 8.99 -11.18 15.71
CA HIS A 141 8.41 -10.59 16.91
C HIS A 141 8.87 -9.13 17.17
N ARG A 142 10.01 -8.73 16.59
CA ARG A 142 10.58 -7.38 16.70
C ARG A 142 10.38 -6.55 15.45
N ILE A 143 10.24 -7.21 14.29
CA ILE A 143 10.08 -6.59 12.98
C ILE A 143 8.66 -6.86 12.48
N ASN A 144 7.78 -5.86 12.60
CA ASN A 144 6.38 -5.97 12.21
C ASN A 144 6.11 -5.36 10.83
N ASN A 145 7.01 -4.52 10.33
CA ASN A 145 6.83 -3.71 9.13
C ASN A 145 7.47 -4.34 7.88
N ILE A 146 7.57 -5.67 7.79
CA ILE A 146 8.13 -6.38 6.62
C ILE A 146 7.14 -7.28 5.92
N PHE A 147 7.27 -7.36 4.60
CA PHE A 147 6.54 -8.29 3.76
C PHE A 147 7.50 -9.01 2.82
N VAL A 148 7.45 -10.34 2.80
CA VAL A 148 8.28 -11.17 1.92
C VAL A 148 7.41 -11.65 0.77
N SER A 149 7.82 -11.35 -0.46
CA SER A 149 7.13 -11.76 -1.68
C SER A 149 8.06 -12.56 -2.58
N THR A 150 7.49 -13.50 -3.35
CA THR A 150 8.21 -14.15 -4.45
C THR A 150 7.83 -13.44 -5.74
N GLU A 151 8.78 -12.76 -6.33
CA GLU A 151 8.62 -12.04 -7.60
C GLU A 151 9.40 -12.74 -8.71
N PHE A 152 9.13 -12.36 -9.96
CA PHE A 152 9.88 -12.84 -11.10
C PHE A 152 10.99 -11.85 -11.46
N ARG A 153 12.19 -12.38 -11.68
CA ARG A 153 13.31 -11.62 -12.26
C ARG A 153 13.66 -12.16 -13.63
N ARG A 154 14.02 -11.24 -14.51
CA ARG A 154 14.50 -11.56 -15.86
C ARG A 154 15.84 -12.28 -15.77
N ARG A 155 15.96 -13.44 -16.42
CA ARG A 155 17.21 -14.19 -16.54
C ARG A 155 17.52 -14.40 -18.03
N TYR A 156 18.78 -14.18 -18.38
CA TYR A 156 19.31 -14.38 -19.73
C TYR A 156 20.23 -15.61 -19.69
N LEU A 157 19.91 -16.64 -20.45
CA LEU A 157 20.61 -17.93 -20.40
C LEU A 157 21.95 -17.91 -21.16
N TYR A 158 22.01 -17.12 -22.23
CA TYR A 158 23.18 -16.99 -23.13
C TYR A 158 23.65 -15.53 -23.23
N ASN A 159 23.81 -14.87 -22.07
CA ASN A 159 24.14 -13.45 -21.99
C ASN A 159 25.47 -13.08 -22.68
N GLU A 160 26.46 -13.97 -22.69
CA GLU A 160 27.76 -13.74 -23.34
C GLU A 160 27.66 -13.70 -24.87
N LEU A 161 26.73 -14.45 -25.46
CA LEU A 161 26.60 -14.59 -26.91
C LEU A 161 25.65 -13.56 -27.53
N PHE A 162 24.57 -13.20 -26.81
CA PHE A 162 23.47 -12.43 -27.40
C PHE A 162 23.09 -11.15 -26.65
N SER A 163 23.85 -10.72 -25.63
CA SER A 163 23.50 -9.54 -24.81
C SER A 163 23.28 -8.25 -25.61
N HIS A 164 24.05 -8.00 -26.68
CA HIS A 164 23.88 -6.82 -27.52
C HIS A 164 22.60 -6.85 -28.36
N VAL A 165 22.16 -8.05 -28.78
CA VAL A 165 20.97 -8.24 -29.61
C VAL A 165 19.72 -8.29 -28.74
N ILE A 166 19.73 -9.13 -27.70
CA ILE A 166 18.60 -9.27 -26.76
C ILE A 166 18.41 -7.97 -25.97
N GLY A 167 19.51 -7.38 -25.50
CA GLY A 167 19.49 -6.24 -24.62
C GLY A 167 19.30 -6.60 -23.16
N TYR A 168 18.90 -5.61 -22.36
CA TYR A 168 18.67 -5.76 -20.93
C TYR A 168 17.47 -4.95 -20.46
N VAL A 169 17.01 -5.23 -19.24
CA VAL A 169 15.97 -4.47 -18.54
C VAL A 169 16.57 -3.61 -17.43
N GLY A 170 15.99 -2.45 -17.16
CA GLY A 170 16.47 -1.54 -16.12
C GLY A 170 15.35 -0.66 -15.56
N GLN A 171 15.64 0.01 -14.44
CA GLN A 171 14.71 0.95 -13.82
C GLN A 171 14.40 2.13 -14.74
N ILE A 172 13.16 2.60 -14.70
CA ILE A 172 12.73 3.77 -15.46
C ILE A 172 13.45 5.02 -14.96
N THR A 173 13.97 5.83 -15.88
CA THR A 173 14.54 7.14 -15.56
C THR A 173 13.43 8.20 -15.48
N TYR A 174 13.73 9.35 -14.87
CA TYR A 174 12.74 10.42 -14.76
C TYR A 174 12.14 10.84 -16.11
N ASP A 175 12.97 10.97 -17.15
CA ASP A 175 12.52 11.41 -18.47
C ASP A 175 11.65 10.34 -19.15
N GLU A 176 12.07 9.08 -19.12
CA GLU A 176 11.27 7.95 -19.64
C GLU A 176 9.92 7.84 -18.93
N TYR A 177 9.88 8.09 -17.62
CA TYR A 177 8.65 8.04 -16.84
C TYR A 177 7.63 9.09 -17.30
N GLN A 178 8.06 10.29 -17.70
CA GLN A 178 7.14 11.34 -18.14
C GLN A 178 6.35 10.94 -19.38
N GLU A 179 6.96 10.14 -20.25
CA GLU A 179 6.34 9.60 -21.46
C GLU A 179 5.50 8.35 -21.12
N LEU A 180 6.11 7.39 -20.40
CA LEU A 180 5.53 6.07 -20.14
C LEU A 180 4.40 6.08 -19.11
N ARG A 181 4.29 7.10 -18.25
CA ARG A 181 3.19 7.19 -17.27
C ARG A 181 1.81 7.19 -17.94
N LYS A 182 1.71 7.73 -19.17
CA LYS A 182 0.45 7.72 -19.94
C LYS A 182 0.05 6.31 -20.41
N SER A 183 1.04 5.42 -20.51
CA SER A 183 0.89 4.01 -20.89
C SER A 183 0.77 3.09 -19.66
N GLY A 184 0.56 3.65 -18.46
CA GLY A 184 0.32 2.88 -17.23
C GLY A 184 1.57 2.31 -16.56
N TYR A 185 2.76 2.84 -16.86
CA TYR A 185 3.98 2.45 -16.16
C TYR A 185 4.11 3.17 -14.81
N ASN A 186 4.58 2.44 -13.79
CA ASN A 186 4.99 3.04 -12.52
C ASN A 186 6.47 3.41 -12.58
N TYR A 187 6.88 4.43 -11.81
CA TYR A 187 8.29 4.86 -11.75
C TYR A 187 9.25 3.73 -11.32
N ASN A 188 8.77 2.77 -10.53
CA ASN A 188 9.55 1.64 -10.05
C ASN A 188 9.52 0.42 -10.99
N ASP A 189 8.80 0.48 -12.12
CA ASP A 189 8.76 -0.62 -13.08
C ASP A 189 10.14 -0.84 -13.72
N LEU A 190 10.40 -2.06 -14.19
CA LEU A 190 11.54 -2.38 -15.05
C LEU A 190 11.11 -2.39 -16.51
N ILE A 191 11.87 -1.72 -17.36
CA ILE A 191 11.61 -1.63 -18.81
C ILE A 191 12.80 -2.14 -19.61
N GLY A 192 12.54 -2.62 -20.83
CA GLY A 192 13.58 -2.93 -21.80
C GLY A 192 14.36 -1.69 -22.21
N LYS A 193 15.67 -1.69 -21.98
CA LYS A 193 16.56 -0.55 -22.23
C LYS A 193 17.26 -0.59 -23.57
N SER A 194 17.45 -1.79 -24.13
CA SER A 194 18.13 -1.99 -25.40
C SER A 194 17.64 -3.24 -26.11
N GLY A 195 18.07 -3.42 -27.36
CA GLY A 195 17.85 -4.64 -28.13
C GLY A 195 16.39 -5.02 -28.31
N ILE A 196 16.15 -6.33 -28.39
CA ILE A 196 14.83 -6.96 -28.47
C ILE A 196 13.95 -6.55 -27.27
N GLU A 197 14.52 -6.47 -26.06
CA GLU A 197 13.78 -6.08 -24.85
C GLU A 197 13.13 -4.70 -25.00
N LYS A 198 13.84 -3.72 -25.56
CA LYS A 198 13.27 -2.38 -25.83
C LYS A 198 12.31 -2.39 -27.01
N MET A 199 12.69 -3.04 -28.12
CA MET A 199 11.89 -3.00 -29.36
C MET A 199 10.53 -3.68 -29.20
N TYR A 200 10.48 -4.77 -28.44
CA TYR A 200 9.26 -5.55 -28.18
C TYR A 200 8.70 -5.36 -26.77
N GLU A 201 9.08 -4.29 -26.07
CA GLU A 201 8.61 -3.98 -24.70
C GLU A 201 7.08 -4.12 -24.56
N LYS A 202 6.31 -3.63 -25.55
CA LYS A 202 4.84 -3.69 -25.55
C LYS A 202 4.28 -5.12 -25.55
N TYR A 203 5.00 -6.07 -26.15
CA TYR A 203 4.60 -7.48 -26.24
C TYR A 203 5.21 -8.32 -25.13
N LEU A 204 6.41 -7.96 -24.67
CA LEU A 204 7.14 -8.66 -23.62
C LEU A 204 6.64 -8.25 -22.22
N LYS A 205 6.13 -7.04 -22.03
CA LYS A 205 5.62 -6.59 -20.73
C LYS A 205 4.34 -7.35 -20.38
N GLY A 206 4.37 -8.05 -19.25
CA GLY A 206 3.17 -8.60 -18.62
C GLY A 206 2.31 -7.50 -17.98
N ILE A 207 1.04 -7.80 -17.74
CA ILE A 207 0.14 -6.90 -17.02
C ILE A 207 0.35 -7.08 -15.53
N ASN A 208 0.90 -6.07 -14.86
CA ASN A 208 1.15 -6.12 -13.42
C ASN A 208 -0.14 -6.41 -12.63
N GLY A 209 -0.02 -7.28 -11.65
CA GLY A 209 -1.07 -7.53 -10.68
C GLY A 209 -1.07 -6.49 -9.57
N ALA A 210 -2.10 -6.56 -8.72
CA ALA A 210 -2.19 -5.77 -7.51
C ALA A 210 -2.59 -6.68 -6.35
N LEU A 211 -1.87 -6.60 -5.23
CA LEU A 211 -2.26 -7.19 -3.96
C LEU A 211 -2.75 -6.09 -3.03
N PHE A 212 -3.95 -6.26 -2.48
CA PHE A 212 -4.48 -5.35 -1.48
C PHE A 212 -4.23 -5.95 -0.09
N VAL A 213 -3.55 -5.21 0.77
CA VAL A 213 -3.34 -5.59 2.17
C VAL A 213 -4.13 -4.62 3.04
N GLU A 214 -4.87 -5.18 3.98
CA GLU A 214 -5.57 -4.46 5.02
C GLU A 214 -4.56 -3.98 6.09
N VAL A 215 -4.63 -2.68 6.40
CA VAL A 215 -3.71 -1.99 7.31
C VAL A 215 -4.33 -1.79 8.69
#